data_AF-A0A2E6X3K2-F1
#
_entry.id   AF-A0A2E6X3K2-F1
#
_cell.length_a   1.000
_cell.length_b   1.000
_cell.length_c   1.000
_cell.angle_alpha   90.00
_cell.angle_beta   90.00
_cell.angle_gamma   90.00
#
_symmetry.space_group_name_H-M   'P 1'
#
loop_
_entity.id
_entity.type
_entity.pdbx_description
1 polymer ?
#
loop_
_entity_poly.entity_id
_entity_poly.type
_entity_poly.pdbx_seq_one_letter_code
_entity_poly.pdbx_strand_id
1 'polypeptide(L)'
;MMTEKQETNVQNLEVSPETIVEVVQEGAEIYSEITTSFIQSFTFYEKTLYEWASHLMIEIPEVKSLDEVSFRELLIKLGTNLQIASNYFSVASSMCDAVSGGNSIKKSDVVSAIVANYAKRGAKRPAASVIDQMAESYMSSTVSARVAARIVKNFWKQRMDTLLEVRKVLEQIGMSLHMEMKWTSQ
;
A
#
# COMPACT_ATOMS: atom_id res chain seq x y z
N MET A 1 -18.36 13.76 -60.25
CA MET A 1 -17.42 12.81 -59.63
C MET A 1 -17.16 13.32 -58.22
N MET A 2 -17.91 12.78 -57.26
CA MET A 2 -17.86 13.17 -55.85
C MET A 2 -16.71 12.40 -55.18
N THR A 3 -15.90 13.08 -54.40
CA THR A 3 -15.05 12.47 -53.37
C THR A 3 -15.35 13.18 -52.08
N GLU A 4 -16.28 12.60 -51.32
CA GLU A 4 -16.58 12.96 -49.94
C GLU A 4 -15.34 12.73 -49.09
N LYS A 5 -14.96 13.77 -48.34
CA LYS A 5 -14.02 13.65 -47.24
C LYS A 5 -14.73 12.92 -46.10
N GLN A 6 -14.28 11.72 -45.77
CA GLN A 6 -14.61 11.10 -44.48
C GLN A 6 -13.89 11.87 -43.38
N GLU A 7 -14.59 12.83 -42.78
CA GLU A 7 -14.26 13.36 -41.47
C GLU A 7 -14.52 12.25 -40.45
N THR A 8 -13.45 11.70 -39.87
CA THR A 8 -13.52 10.85 -38.68
C THR A 8 -14.13 11.67 -37.54
N ASN A 9 -15.43 11.52 -37.37
CA ASN A 9 -16.21 12.03 -36.27
C ASN A 9 -15.73 11.32 -35.00
N VAL A 10 -14.81 11.96 -34.27
CA VAL A 10 -14.48 11.57 -32.89
C VAL A 10 -15.75 11.86 -32.11
N GLN A 11 -16.58 10.83 -31.92
CA GLN A 11 -17.72 10.90 -31.03
C GLN A 11 -17.19 11.33 -29.65
N ASN A 12 -17.50 12.57 -29.26
CA ASN A 12 -17.43 13.00 -27.88
C ASN A 12 -18.38 12.07 -27.11
N LEU A 13 -17.82 11.03 -26.50
CA LEU A 13 -18.50 10.31 -25.43
C LEU A 13 -18.75 11.35 -24.34
N GLU A 14 -20.00 11.81 -24.21
CA GLU A 14 -20.46 12.50 -23.02
C GLU A 14 -20.33 11.50 -21.86
N VAL A 15 -19.17 11.52 -21.21
CA VAL A 15 -18.92 10.71 -20.02
C VAL A 15 -19.76 11.33 -18.92
N SER A 16 -20.90 10.73 -18.60
CA SER A 16 -21.74 11.21 -17.52
C SER A 16 -20.99 11.06 -16.19
N PRO A 17 -21.19 11.96 -15.21
CA PRO A 17 -20.61 11.81 -13.88
C PRO A 17 -20.87 10.44 -13.25
N GLU A 18 -22.05 9.86 -13.50
CA GLU A 18 -22.45 8.54 -13.03
C GLU A 18 -21.56 7.44 -13.65
N THR A 19 -21.27 7.54 -14.94
CA THR A 19 -20.35 6.61 -15.65
C THR A 19 -18.94 6.69 -15.06
N ILE A 20 -18.48 7.89 -14.66
CA ILE A 20 -17.17 8.05 -14.00
C ILE A 20 -17.18 7.40 -12.62
N VAL A 21 -18.25 7.60 -11.84
CA VAL A 21 -18.37 7.03 -10.50
C VAL A 21 -18.42 5.51 -10.56
N GLU A 22 -19.19 4.92 -11.47
CA GLU A 22 -19.26 3.47 -11.66
C GLU A 22 -17.90 2.87 -12.02
N VAL A 23 -17.17 3.46 -12.98
CA VAL A 23 -15.83 2.99 -13.37
C VAL A 23 -14.82 3.10 -12.22
N VAL A 24 -14.90 4.18 -11.42
CA VAL A 24 -14.05 4.34 -10.24
C VAL A 24 -14.38 3.31 -9.17
N GLN A 25 -15.66 2.99 -8.97
CA GLN A 25 -16.12 2.04 -7.97
C GLN A 25 -15.72 0.61 -8.36
N GLU A 26 -15.92 0.22 -9.62
CA GLU A 26 -15.47 -1.08 -10.16
C GLU A 26 -13.94 -1.22 -10.04
N GLY A 27 -13.19 -0.16 -10.38
CA GLY A 27 -11.73 -0.14 -10.21
C GLY A 27 -11.30 -0.29 -8.75
N ALA A 28 -12.04 0.29 -7.80
CA ALA A 28 -11.77 0.16 -6.37
C ALA A 28 -12.06 -1.25 -5.84
N GLU A 29 -13.13 -1.90 -6.32
CA GLU A 29 -13.48 -3.28 -5.97
C GLU A 29 -12.41 -4.26 -6.46
N ILE A 30 -12.01 -4.15 -7.73
CA ILE A 30 -10.92 -4.95 -8.31
C ILE A 30 -9.62 -4.75 -7.52
N TYR A 31 -9.29 -3.50 -7.17
CA TYR A 31 -8.12 -3.21 -6.36
C TYR A 31 -8.20 -3.85 -4.96
N SER A 32 -9.38 -3.86 -4.34
CA SER A 32 -9.63 -4.49 -3.04
C SER A 32 -9.46 -6.01 -3.11
N GLU A 33 -10.00 -6.66 -4.14
CA GLU A 33 -9.89 -8.10 -4.35
C GLU A 33 -8.43 -8.53 -4.60
N ILE A 34 -7.72 -7.79 -5.47
CA ILE A 34 -6.29 -8.01 -5.72
C ILE A 34 -5.48 -7.84 -4.43
N THR A 35 -5.78 -6.79 -3.64
CA THR A 35 -5.09 -6.55 -2.37
C THR A 35 -5.32 -7.71 -1.39
N THR A 36 -6.55 -8.22 -1.31
CA THR A 36 -6.90 -9.33 -0.43
C THR A 36 -6.18 -10.61 -0.83
N SER A 37 -6.21 -10.96 -2.11
CA SER A 37 -5.49 -12.11 -2.67
C SER A 37 -3.98 -11.98 -2.46
N PHE A 38 -3.44 -10.77 -2.65
CA PHE A 38 -2.03 -10.48 -2.41
C PHE A 38 -1.65 -10.66 -0.93
N ILE A 39 -2.47 -10.20 0.02
CA ILE A 39 -2.21 -10.36 1.46
C ILE A 39 -2.14 -11.83 1.87
N GLN A 40 -2.95 -12.69 1.25
CA GLN A 40 -3.02 -14.12 1.55
C GLN A 40 -1.89 -14.94 0.90
N SER A 41 -1.39 -14.52 -0.26
CA SER A 41 -0.42 -15.30 -1.05
C SER A 41 1.01 -14.75 -0.99
N PHE A 42 1.18 -13.45 -0.79
CA PHE A 42 2.49 -12.81 -0.79
C PHE A 42 3.24 -13.12 0.50
N THR A 43 4.39 -13.80 0.35
CA THR A 43 5.29 -14.14 1.47
C THR A 43 6.33 -13.02 1.67
N PHE A 44 6.40 -12.51 2.88
CA PHE A 44 7.36 -11.51 3.34
C PHE A 44 8.12 -12.07 4.54
N TYR A 45 9.41 -12.36 4.41
CA TYR A 45 10.22 -13.02 5.46
C TYR A 45 9.53 -14.26 6.05
N GLU A 46 9.38 -15.30 5.22
CA GLU A 46 8.86 -16.64 5.59
C GLU A 46 7.38 -16.73 5.98
N LYS A 47 6.68 -15.60 6.14
CA LYS A 47 5.25 -15.53 6.46
C LYS A 47 4.50 -14.72 5.44
N THR A 48 3.27 -15.09 5.16
CA THR A 48 2.33 -14.25 4.41
C THR A 48 1.97 -12.99 5.21
N LEU A 49 1.46 -11.96 4.54
CA LEU A 49 0.98 -10.77 5.25
C LEU A 49 -0.19 -11.11 6.18
N TYR A 50 -1.02 -12.09 5.81
CA TYR A 50 -2.05 -12.63 6.68
C TYR A 50 -1.48 -13.26 7.95
N GLU A 51 -0.49 -14.16 7.80
CA GLU A 51 0.18 -14.80 8.96
C GLU A 51 0.88 -13.78 9.85
N TRP A 52 1.47 -12.73 9.28
CA TRP A 52 2.00 -11.61 10.05
C TRP A 52 0.92 -10.88 10.84
N ALA A 53 -0.26 -10.64 10.24
CA ALA A 53 -1.37 -10.00 10.92
C ALA A 53 -1.84 -10.83 12.13
N SER A 54 -1.96 -12.16 11.96
CA SER A 54 -2.30 -13.08 13.05
C SER A 54 -1.20 -13.13 14.12
N HIS A 55 0.06 -13.18 13.73
CA HIS A 55 1.21 -13.22 14.66
C HIS A 55 1.28 -11.97 15.54
N LEU A 56 0.93 -10.81 15.00
CA LEU A 56 0.98 -9.52 15.70
C LEU A 56 -0.29 -9.23 16.51
N MET A 57 -1.28 -10.12 16.49
CA MET A 57 -2.54 -9.93 17.19
C MET A 57 -2.31 -9.91 18.71
N ILE A 58 -2.89 -8.88 19.34
CA ILE A 58 -2.95 -8.73 20.79
C ILE A 58 -4.39 -9.06 21.20
N GLU A 59 -4.56 -10.16 21.92
CA GLU A 59 -5.82 -10.52 22.54
C GLU A 59 -5.88 -9.84 23.91
N ILE A 60 -6.90 -9.01 24.13
CA ILE A 60 -7.11 -8.34 25.41
C ILE A 60 -8.07 -9.22 26.22
N PRO A 61 -7.65 -9.77 27.36
CA PRO A 61 -8.52 -10.55 28.24
C PRO A 61 -9.73 -9.73 28.73
N GLU A 62 -10.83 -10.41 29.04
CA GLU A 62 -11.99 -9.75 29.65
C GLU A 62 -11.62 -9.11 31.00
N VAL A 63 -12.17 -7.93 31.29
CA VAL A 63 -11.79 -7.04 32.41
C VAL A 63 -11.73 -7.75 33.77
N LYS A 64 -12.55 -8.77 34.01
CA LYS A 64 -12.59 -9.53 35.28
C LYS A 64 -11.44 -10.52 35.46
N SER A 65 -10.64 -10.77 34.42
CA SER A 65 -9.55 -11.73 34.38
C SER A 65 -8.17 -11.09 34.21
N LEU A 66 -8.09 -9.76 34.17
CA LEU A 66 -6.85 -9.03 33.98
C LEU A 66 -6.16 -8.78 35.33
N ASP A 67 -5.30 -9.71 35.73
CA ASP A 67 -4.43 -9.55 36.89
C ASP A 67 -3.13 -8.79 36.53
N GLU A 68 -2.36 -8.36 37.55
CA GLU A 68 -1.15 -7.57 37.32
C GLU A 68 -0.11 -8.32 36.47
N VAL A 69 -0.01 -9.64 36.63
CA VAL A 69 0.95 -10.48 35.91
C VAL A 69 0.57 -10.59 34.43
N SER A 70 -0.67 -10.96 34.11
CA SER A 70 -1.14 -11.03 32.72
C SER A 70 -1.09 -9.66 32.02
N PHE A 71 -1.36 -8.58 32.75
CA PHE A 71 -1.25 -7.23 32.21
C PHE A 71 0.20 -6.87 31.84
N ARG A 72 1.18 -7.23 32.68
CA ARG A 72 2.61 -7.03 32.35
C ARG A 72 3.03 -7.86 31.13
N GLU A 73 2.61 -9.12 31.05
CA GLU A 73 2.88 -9.98 29.89
C GLU A 73 2.30 -9.39 28.60
N LEU A 74 1.08 -8.84 28.67
CA LEU A 74 0.44 -8.16 27.55
C LEU A 74 1.24 -6.94 27.07
N LEU A 75 1.76 -6.13 28.00
CA LEU A 75 2.62 -4.98 27.68
C LEU A 75 3.94 -5.41 27.03
N ILE A 76 4.56 -6.50 27.50
CA ILE A 76 5.79 -7.06 26.90
C ILE A 76 5.51 -7.57 25.48
N LYS A 77 4.41 -8.30 25.28
CA LYS A 77 3.99 -8.78 23.96
C LYS A 77 3.73 -7.63 23.01
N LEU A 78 3.03 -6.60 23.46
CA LEU A 78 2.77 -5.38 22.70
C LEU A 78 4.08 -4.66 22.31
N GLY A 79 5.00 -4.49 23.26
CA GLY A 79 6.31 -3.86 23.00
C GLY A 79 7.11 -4.63 21.94
N THR A 80 7.12 -5.96 22.03
CA THR A 80 7.77 -6.84 21.06
C THR A 80 7.12 -6.70 19.67
N ASN A 81 5.79 -6.74 19.61
CA ASN A 81 5.04 -6.59 18.35
C ASN A 81 5.26 -5.21 17.71
N LEU A 82 5.31 -4.14 18.52
CA LEU A 82 5.63 -2.79 18.05
C LEU A 82 7.04 -2.71 17.47
N GLN A 83 8.03 -3.34 18.11
CA GLN A 83 9.40 -3.36 17.61
C GLN A 83 9.48 -4.09 16.26
N ILE A 84 8.82 -5.25 16.15
CA ILE A 84 8.73 -6.01 14.89
C ILE A 84 8.07 -5.16 13.80
N ALA A 85 6.90 -4.58 14.08
CA ALA A 85 6.15 -3.77 13.12
C ALA A 85 6.94 -2.54 12.66
N SER A 86 7.62 -1.85 13.59
CA SER A 86 8.46 -0.69 13.29
C SER A 86 9.65 -1.05 12.40
N ASN A 87 10.36 -2.14 12.72
CA ASN A 87 11.50 -2.61 11.92
C ASN A 87 11.07 -2.97 10.50
N TYR A 88 10.00 -3.75 10.34
CA TYR A 88 9.54 -4.16 9.02
C TYR A 88 8.85 -3.04 8.25
N PHE A 89 8.24 -2.06 8.91
CA PHE A 89 7.77 -0.85 8.25
C PHE A 89 8.94 -0.03 7.67
N SER A 90 10.07 0.06 8.39
CA SER A 90 11.28 0.71 7.89
C SER A 90 11.81 0.00 6.65
N VAL A 91 11.98 -1.33 6.71
CA VAL A 91 12.43 -2.15 5.57
C VAL A 91 11.49 -2.01 4.36
N ALA A 92 10.17 -2.11 4.58
CA ALA A 92 9.19 -1.97 3.52
C ALA A 92 9.18 -0.56 2.90
N SER A 93 9.43 0.47 3.71
CA SER A 93 9.57 1.85 3.22
C SER A 93 10.79 2.00 2.34
N SER A 94 11.97 1.53 2.79
CA SER A 94 13.20 1.56 2.00
C SER A 94 13.06 0.76 0.69
N MET A 95 12.41 -0.41 0.73
CA MET A 95 12.12 -1.19 -0.47
C MET A 95 11.22 -0.44 -1.45
N CYS A 96 10.13 0.16 -0.96
CA CYS A 96 9.22 0.95 -1.79
C CYS A 96 9.91 2.15 -2.44
N ASP A 97 10.80 2.82 -1.72
CA ASP A 97 11.54 3.98 -2.21
C ASP A 97 12.60 3.56 -3.25
N ALA A 98 13.31 2.45 -3.01
CA ALA A 98 14.26 1.89 -3.96
C ALA A 98 13.59 1.45 -5.28
N VAL A 99 12.45 0.75 -5.19
CA VAL A 99 11.68 0.34 -6.38
C VAL A 99 11.13 1.56 -7.13
N SER A 100 10.60 2.55 -6.41
CA SER A 100 10.07 3.78 -7.02
C SER A 100 11.18 4.59 -7.69
N GLY A 101 12.33 4.74 -7.02
CA GLY A 101 13.51 5.41 -7.57
C GLY A 101 14.07 4.69 -8.79
N GLY A 102 14.28 3.38 -8.72
CA GLY A 102 14.77 2.57 -9.84
C GLY A 102 13.84 2.61 -11.06
N ASN A 103 12.51 2.56 -10.84
CA ASN A 103 11.54 2.73 -11.92
C ASN A 103 11.64 4.12 -12.57
N SER A 104 11.81 5.19 -11.79
CA SER A 104 11.94 6.54 -12.35
C SER A 104 13.16 6.69 -13.26
N ILE A 105 14.30 6.08 -12.88
CA ILE A 105 15.53 6.08 -13.68
C ILE A 105 15.31 5.29 -14.97
N LYS A 106 14.77 4.07 -14.88
CA LYS A 106 14.45 3.26 -16.07
C LYS A 106 13.47 3.96 -17.01
N LYS A 107 12.48 4.68 -16.49
CA LYS A 107 11.55 5.47 -17.32
C LYS A 107 12.32 6.51 -18.12
N SER A 108 13.24 7.22 -17.47
CA SER A 108 14.12 8.20 -18.13
C SER A 108 14.98 7.58 -19.24
N ASP A 109 15.54 6.39 -19.00
CA ASP A 109 16.32 5.67 -20.00
C ASP A 109 15.48 5.24 -21.20
N VAL A 110 14.27 4.73 -20.96
CA VAL A 110 13.32 4.34 -22.02
C VAL A 110 12.88 5.55 -22.84
N VAL A 111 12.56 6.67 -22.19
CA VAL A 111 12.26 7.94 -22.88
C VAL A 111 13.44 8.36 -23.76
N SER A 112 14.65 8.32 -23.22
CA SER A 112 15.88 8.67 -23.97
C SER A 112 16.08 7.76 -25.19
N ALA A 113 15.84 6.46 -25.04
CA ALA A 113 15.92 5.49 -26.13
C ALA A 113 14.87 5.74 -27.22
N ILE A 114 13.63 6.06 -26.84
CA ILE A 114 12.55 6.42 -27.78
C ILE A 114 12.94 7.67 -28.57
N VAL A 115 13.37 8.73 -27.89
CA VAL A 115 13.79 9.99 -28.52
C VAL A 115 14.96 9.77 -29.49
N ALA A 116 15.96 8.98 -29.08
CA ALA A 116 17.10 8.63 -29.92
C ALA A 116 16.68 7.81 -31.16
N ASN A 117 15.68 6.93 -31.04
CA ASN A 117 15.16 6.14 -32.16
C ASN A 117 14.50 7.03 -33.22
N TYR A 118 13.63 7.96 -32.82
CA TYR A 118 13.02 8.93 -33.73
C TYR A 118 14.06 9.83 -34.42
N ALA A 119 15.08 10.26 -33.67
CA ALA A 119 16.19 11.05 -34.21
C ALA A 119 16.99 10.27 -35.27
N LYS A 120 17.34 9.00 -35.01
CA LYS A 120 18.04 8.12 -35.97
C LYS A 120 17.25 7.87 -37.25
N ARG A 121 15.92 7.82 -37.15
CA ARG A 121 15.02 7.60 -38.30
C ARG A 121 14.70 8.89 -39.08
N GLY A 122 15.17 10.05 -38.63
CA GLY A 122 14.80 11.34 -39.22
C GLY A 122 13.30 11.66 -39.13
N ALA A 123 12.57 10.97 -38.26
CA ALA A 123 11.13 11.08 -38.14
C ALA A 123 10.73 12.19 -37.16
N LYS A 124 9.58 12.84 -37.41
CA LYS A 124 9.03 13.85 -36.49
C LYS A 124 8.70 13.19 -35.16
N ARG A 125 9.22 13.76 -34.07
CA ARG A 125 8.98 13.28 -32.71
C ARG A 125 7.51 13.55 -32.33
N PRO A 126 6.82 12.59 -31.69
CA PRO A 126 5.50 12.83 -31.12
C PRO A 126 5.60 13.75 -29.88
N ALA A 127 4.45 14.22 -29.39
CA ALA A 127 4.40 15.07 -28.21
C ALA A 127 5.02 14.38 -26.98
N ALA A 128 5.59 15.15 -26.05
CA ALA A 128 6.24 14.61 -24.86
C ALA A 128 5.31 13.72 -24.02
N SER A 129 4.02 14.09 -23.91
CA SER A 129 3.00 13.27 -23.25
C SER A 129 2.82 11.89 -23.87
N VAL A 130 2.91 11.79 -25.20
CA VAL A 130 2.81 10.52 -25.93
C VAL A 130 4.06 9.67 -25.72
N ILE A 131 5.25 10.28 -25.72
CA ILE A 131 6.51 9.58 -25.42
C ILE A 131 6.49 9.05 -23.98
N ASP A 132 5.97 9.83 -23.05
CA ASP A 132 5.86 9.44 -21.64
C ASP A 132 4.91 8.24 -21.47
N GLN A 133 3.75 8.26 -22.14
CA GLN A 133 2.79 7.16 -22.14
C GLN A 133 3.35 5.90 -22.84
N MET A 134 4.12 6.06 -23.91
CA MET A 134 4.84 4.95 -24.55
C MET A 134 5.86 4.33 -23.58
N ALA A 135 6.65 5.14 -22.89
CA ALA A 135 7.61 4.66 -21.90
C ALA A 135 6.92 3.92 -20.74
N GLU A 136 5.78 4.42 -20.29
CA GLU A 136 4.97 3.80 -19.25
C GLU A 136 4.40 2.44 -19.68
N SER A 137 3.96 2.33 -20.93
CA SER A 137 3.52 1.06 -21.54
C SER A 137 4.63 0.02 -21.59
N TYR A 138 5.85 0.41 -22.01
CA TYR A 138 7.02 -0.47 -21.99
C TYR A 138 7.44 -0.92 -20.57
N MET A 139 6.98 -0.20 -19.55
CA MET A 139 7.30 -0.45 -18.15
C MET A 139 6.21 -1.22 -17.39
N SER A 140 5.17 -1.75 -18.06
CA SER A 140 4.00 -2.31 -17.37
C SER A 140 4.34 -3.39 -16.31
N SER A 141 5.35 -4.22 -16.54
CA SER A 141 5.82 -5.23 -15.57
C SER A 141 6.47 -4.65 -14.31
N THR A 142 7.10 -3.47 -14.43
CA THR A 142 7.69 -2.76 -13.29
C THR A 142 6.66 -1.97 -12.48
N VAL A 143 5.49 -1.67 -13.06
CA VAL A 143 4.37 -1.07 -12.35
C VAL A 143 3.83 -2.03 -11.29
N SER A 144 3.75 -3.33 -11.61
CA SER A 144 3.32 -4.37 -10.68
C SER A 144 4.20 -4.44 -9.42
N ALA A 145 5.53 -4.37 -9.61
CA ALA A 145 6.48 -4.36 -8.50
C ALA A 145 6.33 -3.12 -7.61
N ARG A 146 6.06 -1.95 -8.21
CA ARG A 146 5.79 -0.71 -7.47
C ARG A 146 4.52 -0.80 -6.64
N VAL A 147 3.45 -1.36 -7.20
CA VAL A 147 2.17 -1.57 -6.51
C VAL A 147 2.36 -2.55 -5.34
N ALA A 148 3.01 -3.70 -5.57
CA ALA A 148 3.31 -4.68 -4.54
C ALA A 148 4.12 -4.07 -3.37
N ALA A 149 5.20 -3.33 -3.67
CA ALA A 149 6.00 -2.69 -2.64
C ALA A 149 5.21 -1.66 -1.82
N ARG A 150 4.28 -0.94 -2.46
CA ARG A 150 3.37 -0.01 -1.78
C ARG A 150 2.37 -0.72 -0.89
N ILE A 151 1.80 -1.84 -1.33
CA ILE A 151 0.89 -2.67 -0.52
C ILE A 151 1.61 -3.13 0.76
N VAL A 152 2.83 -3.67 0.63
CA VAL A 152 3.64 -4.13 1.78
C VAL A 152 3.95 -2.96 2.74
N LYS A 153 4.36 -1.79 2.22
CA LYS A 153 4.60 -0.59 3.04
C LYS A 153 3.35 -0.16 3.81
N ASN A 154 2.20 -0.11 3.13
CA ASN A 154 0.94 0.30 3.73
C ASN A 154 0.45 -0.69 4.78
N PHE A 155 0.60 -2.00 4.52
CA PHE A 155 0.29 -3.05 5.49
C PHE A 155 1.05 -2.82 6.80
N TRP A 156 2.37 -2.67 6.73
CA TRP A 156 3.19 -2.50 7.93
C TRP A 156 2.91 -1.18 8.66
N LYS A 157 2.63 -0.10 7.90
CA LYS A 157 2.17 1.17 8.48
C LYS A 157 0.89 0.98 9.28
N GLN A 158 -0.14 0.37 8.70
CA GLN A 158 -1.42 0.14 9.35
C GLN A 158 -1.28 -0.73 10.61
N ARG A 159 -0.45 -1.77 10.56
CA ARG A 159 -0.17 -2.63 11.73
C ARG A 159 0.50 -1.83 12.85
N MET A 160 1.52 -1.05 12.53
CA MET A 160 2.21 -0.19 13.49
C MET A 160 1.25 0.83 14.12
N ASP A 161 0.47 1.55 13.30
CA ASP A 161 -0.48 2.56 13.77
C ASP A 161 -1.55 1.93 14.68
N THR A 162 -2.03 0.72 14.35
CA THR A 162 -3.01 -0.02 15.17
C THR A 162 -2.41 -0.43 16.52
N LEU A 163 -1.19 -0.97 16.53
CA LEU A 163 -0.50 -1.36 17.78
C LEU A 163 -0.20 -0.15 18.67
N LEU A 164 0.12 1.01 18.07
CA LEU A 164 0.27 2.26 18.82
C LEU A 164 -1.05 2.71 19.46
N GLU A 165 -2.18 2.48 18.80
CA GLU A 165 -3.49 2.77 19.39
C GLU A 165 -3.82 1.81 20.53
N VAL A 166 -3.58 0.50 20.35
CA VAL A 166 -3.71 -0.50 21.42
C VAL A 166 -2.86 -0.13 22.63
N ARG A 167 -1.64 0.38 22.41
CA ARG A 167 -0.77 0.87 23.49
C ARG A 167 -1.44 1.95 24.33
N LYS A 168 -2.04 2.95 23.70
CA LYS A 168 -2.73 4.04 24.42
C LYS A 168 -3.88 3.49 25.27
N VAL A 169 -4.65 2.55 24.73
CA VAL A 169 -5.75 1.90 25.45
C VAL A 169 -5.22 1.11 26.64
N LEU A 170 -4.14 0.33 26.49
CA LEU A 170 -3.55 -0.38 27.61
C LEU A 170 -2.96 0.56 28.67
N GLU A 171 -2.35 1.68 28.27
CA GLU A 171 -1.88 2.70 29.23
C GLU A 171 -3.04 3.28 30.06
N GLN A 172 -4.21 3.51 29.44
CA GLN A 172 -5.42 3.91 30.15
C GLN A 172 -5.93 2.84 31.12
N ILE A 173 -5.97 1.58 30.69
CA ILE A 173 -6.38 0.45 31.54
C ILE A 173 -5.44 0.30 32.74
N GLY A 174 -4.13 0.43 32.53
CA GLY A 174 -3.14 0.35 33.60
C GLY A 174 -3.31 1.46 34.65
N MET A 175 -3.63 2.69 34.22
CA MET A 175 -3.94 3.79 35.15
C MET A 175 -5.17 3.48 36.01
N SER A 176 -6.23 2.92 35.42
CA SER A 176 -7.45 2.54 36.13
C SER A 176 -7.22 1.41 37.14
N LEU A 177 -6.51 0.34 36.75
CA LEU A 177 -6.12 -0.75 37.64
C LEU A 177 -5.31 -0.25 38.84
N HIS A 178 -4.35 0.64 38.60
CA HIS A 178 -3.52 1.21 39.66
C HIS A 178 -4.30 2.11 40.62
N MET A 179 -5.36 2.78 40.13
CA MET A 179 -6.30 3.49 41.00
C MET A 179 -7.13 2.50 41.84
N GLU A 180 -7.71 1.47 41.25
CA GLU A 180 -8.53 0.47 41.96
C GLU A 180 -7.74 -0.26 43.07
N MET A 181 -6.46 -0.60 42.83
CA MET A 181 -5.59 -1.18 43.86
C MET A 181 -5.37 -0.23 45.04
N LYS A 182 -5.22 1.08 44.81
CA LYS A 182 -5.07 2.05 45.90
C LYS A 182 -6.30 2.12 46.79
N TRP A 183 -7.50 2.05 46.20
CA TRP A 183 -8.77 2.12 46.94
C TRP A 183 -9.15 0.82 47.66
N THR A 184 -8.71 -0.33 47.16
CA THR A 184 -8.99 -1.65 47.79
C THR A 184 -7.95 -2.07 48.84
N SER A 185 -6.82 -1.35 48.92
CA SER A 185 -5.76 -1.55 49.92
C SER A 185 -5.96 -0.78 51.25
N GLN A 186 -7.09 -0.08 51.42
CA GLN A 186 -7.53 0.56 52.67
C GLN A 186 -8.58 -0.30 53.38
#